data_AF-A0A938HMN6-F1
#
_entry.id   AF-A0A938HMN6-F1
#
_cell.length_a   1.000
_cell.length_b   1.000
_cell.length_c   1.000
_cell.angle_alpha   90.00
_cell.angle_beta   90.00
_cell.angle_gamma   90.00
#
_symmetry.space_group_name_H-M   'P 1'
#
loop_
_entity.id
_entity.type
_entity.pdbx_description
1 polymer ?
#
loop_
_entity_poly.entity_id
_entity_poly.type
_entity_poly.pdbx_seq_one_letter_code
_entity_poly.pdbx_strand_id
1 'polypeptide(L)'
;MRKLMTVAALAGAFGAGGCGVDLFGTEGKDDRAIYCYQALVGIDCYPAPNHRDERRLIAYTGPAPETYPKPLPPPEPTLYAPEQVSYWVKDPEPVPTAAPSKSRAAVSRQPLPPARR
;
A
#
# COMPACT_ATOMS: atom_id res chain seq x y z
N MET A 1 -18.84 -50.42 37.16
CA MET A 1 -18.68 -50.22 35.69
C MET A 1 -19.72 -49.23 35.20
N ARG A 2 -19.31 -48.02 34.82
CA ARG A 2 -20.02 -46.96 34.05
C ARG A 2 -19.11 -45.71 34.12
N LYS A 3 -18.05 -45.68 33.31
CA LYS A 3 -17.86 -44.72 32.19
C LYS A 3 -18.03 -43.27 32.69
N LEU A 4 -16.97 -42.57 33.13
CA LEU A 4 -16.02 -41.82 32.28
C LEU A 4 -16.73 -41.22 31.06
N MET A 5 -17.23 -39.99 31.18
CA MET A 5 -17.38 -39.01 30.10
C MET A 5 -18.04 -37.73 30.63
N THR A 6 -17.24 -36.69 30.88
CA THR A 6 -17.67 -35.28 30.86
C THR A 6 -16.42 -34.38 30.85
N VAL A 7 -15.63 -34.53 29.79
CA VAL A 7 -14.67 -33.52 29.34
C VAL A 7 -15.06 -33.22 27.90
N ALA A 8 -15.48 -31.97 27.65
CA ALA A 8 -15.63 -31.29 26.36
C ALA A 8 -16.92 -30.46 26.32
N ALA A 9 -16.92 -29.32 27.02
CA ALA A 9 -17.92 -28.25 26.79
C ALA A 9 -17.27 -26.88 26.96
N LEU A 10 -16.06 -26.72 26.41
CA LEU A 10 -15.34 -25.44 26.30
C LEU A 10 -14.60 -25.41 24.96
N ALA A 11 -15.34 -25.72 23.89
CA ALA A 11 -14.88 -25.60 22.51
C ALA A 11 -16.02 -24.96 21.71
N GLY A 12 -16.26 -23.67 21.96
CA GLY A 12 -17.34 -22.91 21.33
C GLY A 12 -17.14 -21.39 21.37
N ALA A 13 -15.90 -20.92 21.56
CA ALA A 13 -15.57 -19.50 21.59
C ALA A 13 -14.29 -19.19 20.79
N PHE A 14 -14.10 -19.90 19.69
CA PHE A 14 -13.15 -19.55 18.62
C PHE A 14 -13.88 -19.64 17.28
N GLY A 15 -15.05 -18.99 17.21
CA GLY A 15 -15.64 -18.59 15.94
C GLY A 15 -14.72 -17.53 15.33
N ALA A 16 -14.12 -17.87 14.20
CA ALA A 16 -13.11 -17.10 13.51
C ALA A 16 -13.54 -15.63 13.35
N GLY A 17 -12.80 -14.72 14.01
CA GLY A 17 -12.75 -13.31 13.66
C GLY A 17 -12.05 -13.11 12.32
N GLY A 18 -12.62 -13.67 11.25
CA GLY A 18 -12.28 -13.31 9.89
C GLY A 18 -13.01 -12.03 9.55
N CYS A 19 -12.31 -10.90 9.53
CA CYS A 19 -12.74 -9.74 8.75
C CYS A 19 -12.64 -10.11 7.26
N GLY A 20 -13.51 -11.01 6.79
CA GLY A 20 -13.76 -11.21 5.38
C GLY A 20 -14.67 -10.09 4.94
N VAL A 21 -14.14 -9.12 4.21
CA VAL A 21 -14.98 -8.16 3.49
C VAL A 21 -15.82 -8.97 2.50
N ASP A 22 -17.11 -9.10 2.77
CA ASP A 22 -18.10 -9.60 1.81
C ASP A 22 -18.21 -8.56 0.67
N LEU A 23 -17.24 -8.56 -0.24
CA LEU A 23 -17.20 -7.67 -1.41
C LEU A 23 -18.16 -8.11 -2.52
N PHE A 24 -18.88 -9.22 -2.32
CA PHE A 24 -19.76 -9.78 -3.32
C PHE A 24 -21.22 -9.59 -2.89
N GLY A 25 -21.72 -8.37 -3.11
CA GLY A 25 -23.15 -8.18 -3.30
C GLY A 25 -23.55 -8.86 -4.60
N THR A 26 -24.27 -9.97 -4.49
CA THR A 26 -24.84 -10.69 -5.64
C THR A 26 -26.02 -9.92 -6.22
N GLU A 27 -25.83 -8.74 -6.81
CA GLU A 27 -26.90 -8.12 -7.60
C GLU A 27 -26.41 -6.98 -8.50
N GLY A 28 -26.54 -7.21 -9.82
CA GLY A 28 -26.23 -6.25 -10.89
C GLY A 28 -25.11 -6.78 -11.80
N LYS A 29 -25.34 -7.69 -12.75
CA LYS A 29 -25.88 -7.40 -14.10
C LYS A 29 -25.24 -6.21 -14.84
N ASP A 30 -24.03 -5.82 -14.47
CA ASP A 30 -23.17 -5.04 -15.36
C ASP A 30 -22.10 -6.00 -15.91
N ASP A 31 -22.12 -6.27 -17.22
CA ASP A 31 -21.19 -7.16 -17.95
C ASP A 31 -19.72 -6.68 -17.95
N ARG A 32 -19.33 -5.83 -17.00
CA ARG A 32 -18.02 -5.20 -16.94
C ARG A 32 -17.14 -6.00 -15.97
N ALA A 33 -15.98 -6.42 -16.45
CA ALA A 33 -14.98 -7.04 -15.59
C ALA A 33 -14.49 -6.01 -14.55
N ILE A 34 -14.37 -6.43 -13.29
CA ILE A 34 -13.87 -5.60 -12.18
C ILE A 34 -12.81 -6.39 -11.42
N TYR A 35 -11.66 -5.77 -11.16
CA TYR A 35 -10.53 -6.34 -10.44
C TYR A 35 -10.20 -5.47 -9.23
N CYS A 36 -10.32 -6.02 -8.03
CA CYS A 36 -10.14 -5.29 -6.77
C CYS A 36 -8.87 -5.70 -6.03
N TYR A 37 -8.05 -4.72 -5.66
CA TYR A 37 -6.72 -4.89 -5.09
C TYR A 37 -6.61 -4.29 -3.70
N GLN A 38 -5.78 -4.89 -2.85
CA GLN A 38 -5.50 -4.37 -1.52
C GLN A 38 -4.56 -3.15 -1.56
N ALA A 39 -5.09 -2.00 -1.17
CA ALA A 39 -4.34 -0.77 -0.96
C ALA A 39 -3.87 -0.65 0.50
N LEU A 40 -3.01 0.33 0.79
CA LEU A 40 -2.51 0.56 2.15
C LEU A 40 -3.61 0.97 3.14
N VAL A 41 -4.68 1.60 2.67
CA VAL A 41 -5.77 2.14 3.51
C VAL A 41 -7.16 1.75 2.96
N GLY A 42 -7.25 0.73 2.11
CA GLY A 42 -8.52 0.36 1.48
C GLY A 42 -8.40 -0.66 0.36
N ILE A 43 -9.38 -0.61 -0.54
CA ILE A 43 -9.49 -1.50 -1.71
C ILE A 43 -9.72 -0.63 -2.93
N ASP A 44 -8.87 -0.81 -3.95
CA ASP A 44 -8.96 -0.10 -5.22
C ASP A 44 -9.44 -1.07 -6.30
N CYS A 45 -10.49 -0.71 -7.04
CA CYS A 45 -11.07 -1.55 -8.08
C CYS A 45 -10.90 -0.93 -9.48
N TYR A 46 -10.51 -1.75 -10.44
CA TYR A 46 -10.22 -1.35 -11.81
C TYR A 46 -11.01 -2.18 -12.83
N PRO A 47 -11.34 -1.63 -14.01
CA PRO A 47 -12.02 -2.36 -15.07
C PRO A 47 -11.11 -3.36 -15.82
N ALA A 48 -9.79 -3.27 -15.62
CA ALA A 48 -8.80 -4.14 -16.24
C ALA A 48 -7.76 -4.56 -15.17
N PRO A 49 -7.13 -5.74 -15.32
CA PRO A 49 -6.16 -6.19 -14.33
C PRO A 49 -4.90 -5.32 -14.35
N ASN A 50 -4.51 -4.87 -13.17
CA ASN A 50 -3.24 -4.20 -12.95
C ASN A 50 -2.16 -5.24 -12.63
N HIS A 51 -1.26 -5.49 -13.60
CA HIS A 51 -0.18 -6.46 -13.46
C HIS A 51 0.86 -6.07 -12.40
N ARG A 52 0.98 -4.78 -12.03
CA ARG A 52 1.90 -4.33 -10.97
C ARG A 52 1.50 -4.90 -9.60
N ASP A 53 0.20 -4.99 -9.37
CA ASP A 53 -0.39 -5.33 -8.08
C ASP A 53 -1.05 -6.72 -8.08
N GLU A 54 -0.68 -7.59 -9.03
CA GLU A 54 -1.23 -8.96 -9.20
C GLU A 54 -1.24 -9.76 -7.89
N ARG A 55 -0.20 -9.59 -7.05
CA ARG A 55 -0.07 -10.27 -5.74
C ARG A 55 -1.03 -9.77 -4.66
N ARG A 56 -1.70 -8.65 -4.90
CA ARG A 56 -2.62 -7.99 -3.97
C ARG A 56 -4.08 -8.10 -4.43
N LEU A 57 -4.35 -8.91 -5.45
CA LEU A 57 -5.72 -9.13 -5.92
C LEU A 57 -6.51 -9.86 -4.84
N ILE A 58 -7.61 -9.26 -4.40
CA ILE A 58 -8.48 -9.83 -3.37
C ILE A 58 -9.70 -10.51 -4.01
N ALA A 59 -10.22 -9.89 -5.08
CA ALA A 59 -11.45 -10.31 -5.75
C ALA A 59 -11.44 -9.84 -7.20
N TYR A 60 -12.11 -10.61 -8.07
CA TYR A 60 -12.40 -10.20 -9.44
C TYR A 60 -13.75 -10.74 -9.92
N THR A 61 -14.37 -10.04 -10.86
CA THR A 61 -15.54 -10.47 -11.62
C THR A 61 -15.14 -10.46 -13.09
N GLY A 62 -15.32 -11.58 -13.81
CA GLY A 62 -14.96 -11.72 -15.23
C GLY A 62 -13.84 -12.75 -15.47
N PRO A 63 -13.11 -12.66 -16.61
CA PRO A 63 -12.04 -13.60 -16.92
C PRO A 63 -10.88 -13.49 -15.93
N ALA A 64 -10.21 -14.61 -15.70
CA ALA A 64 -9.06 -14.66 -14.82
C ALA A 64 -7.99 -13.66 -15.28
N PRO A 65 -7.30 -12.96 -14.35
CA PRO A 65 -6.30 -11.95 -14.68
C PRO A 65 -5.10 -12.54 -15.46
N GLU A 66 -4.83 -13.84 -15.33
CA GLU A 66 -3.77 -14.56 -16.06
C GLU A 66 -4.02 -14.64 -17.57
N THR A 67 -5.26 -14.45 -18.00
CA THR A 67 -5.62 -14.44 -19.43
C THR A 67 -5.13 -13.18 -20.14
N TYR A 68 -4.77 -12.13 -19.39
CA TYR A 68 -4.35 -10.86 -19.97
C TYR A 68 -2.84 -10.86 -20.27
N PRO A 69 -2.42 -10.34 -21.43
CA PRO A 69 -1.02 -10.27 -21.80
C PRO A 69 -0.27 -9.31 -20.85
N LYS A 70 0.74 -9.84 -20.16
CA LYS A 70 1.59 -9.02 -19.30
C LYS A 70 2.40 -8.03 -20.15
N PRO A 71 2.58 -6.78 -19.71
CA PRO A 71 3.41 -5.81 -20.41
C PRO A 71 4.84 -6.33 -20.53
N LEU A 72 5.48 -6.09 -21.68
CA LEU A 72 6.88 -6.43 -21.87
C LEU A 72 7.71 -5.66 -20.82
N PRO A 73 8.70 -6.30 -20.16
CA PRO A 73 9.59 -5.58 -19.27
C PRO A 73 10.25 -4.42 -20.01
N PRO A 74 10.45 -3.26 -19.33
CA PRO A 74 11.21 -2.16 -19.92
C PRO A 74 12.63 -2.64 -20.28
N PRO A 75 13.24 -2.08 -21.34
CA PRO A 75 14.61 -2.41 -21.68
C PRO A 75 15.54 -2.08 -20.51
N GLU A 76 16.60 -2.87 -20.35
CA GLU A 76 17.61 -2.61 -19.33
C GLU A 76 18.21 -1.20 -19.55
N PRO A 77 18.24 -0.33 -18.53
CA PRO A 77 18.80 1.00 -18.67
C PRO A 77 20.31 0.89 -18.91
N THR A 78 20.83 1.64 -19.87
CA THR A 78 22.28 1.81 -20.01
C THR A 78 22.79 2.65 -18.85
N LEU A 79 23.55 2.02 -17.96
CA LEU A 79 24.15 2.69 -16.82
C LEU A 79 25.48 3.32 -17.26
N TYR A 80 25.60 4.63 -17.10
CA TYR A 80 26.87 5.33 -17.26
C TYR A 80 27.46 5.57 -15.88
N ALA A 81 28.73 5.21 -15.71
CA ALA A 81 29.46 5.64 -14.53
C ALA A 81 29.52 7.17 -14.53
N PRO A 82 29.32 7.84 -13.38
CA PRO A 82 29.61 9.26 -13.27
C PRO A 82 31.09 9.51 -13.59
N GLU A 83 31.40 10.72 -14.04
CA GLU A 83 32.79 11.13 -14.24
C GLU A 83 33.58 10.95 -12.94
N GLN A 84 34.82 10.48 -13.05
CA GLN A 84 35.69 10.35 -11.89
C GLN A 84 36.06 11.74 -11.38
N VAL A 85 35.51 12.13 -10.24
CA VAL A 85 35.89 13.37 -9.55
C VAL A 85 37.04 13.06 -8.59
N SER A 86 38.13 13.82 -8.68
CA SER A 86 39.36 13.60 -7.90
C SER A 86 39.27 14.07 -6.45
N TYR A 87 38.19 14.76 -6.08
CA TYR A 87 38.01 15.32 -4.74
C TYR A 87 36.61 15.00 -4.21
N TRP A 88 36.55 14.74 -2.91
CA TRP A 88 35.30 14.62 -2.17
C TRP A 88 34.98 15.96 -1.54
N VAL A 89 33.83 16.54 -1.89
CA VAL A 89 33.26 17.68 -1.15
C VAL A 89 32.50 17.12 0.03
N LYS A 90 32.95 17.40 1.25
CA LYS A 90 32.11 17.18 2.43
C LYS A 90 31.09 18.30 2.49
N ASP A 91 29.82 17.94 2.62
CA ASP A 91 28.81 18.90 3.05
C ASP A 91 29.24 19.51 4.39
N PRO A 92 29.13 20.84 4.58
CA PRO A 92 29.46 21.45 5.86
C PRO A 92 28.56 20.83 6.93
N GLU A 93 29.17 20.44 8.06
CA GLU A 93 28.39 19.99 9.21
C GLU A 93 27.38 21.09 9.59
N PRO A 94 26.13 20.72 9.91
CA PRO A 94 25.14 21.70 10.32
C PRO A 94 25.65 22.43 11.56
N VAL A 95 25.79 23.76 11.47
CA VAL A 95 26.20 24.58 12.61
C VAL A 95 25.14 24.42 13.71
N PRO A 96 25.51 23.98 14.93
CA PRO A 96 24.56 23.84 16.03
C PRO A 96 23.87 25.17 16.27
N THR A 97 22.59 25.23 15.95
CA THR A 97 21.76 26.37 16.32
C THR A 97 21.29 26.14 17.75
N ALA A 98 21.33 27.17 18.60
CA ALA A 98 20.77 27.06 19.93
C ALA A 98 19.31 26.56 19.81
N ALA A 99 18.99 25.45 20.47
CA ALA A 99 17.61 25.02 20.59
C ALA A 99 16.81 26.21 21.15
N PRO A 100 15.62 26.52 20.60
CA PRO A 100 14.83 27.62 21.11
C PRO A 100 14.65 27.40 22.61
N SER A 101 15.26 28.28 23.42
CA SER A 101 14.97 28.31 24.85
C SER A 101 13.47 28.53 24.95
N LYS A 102 12.82 27.85 25.90
CA LYS A 102 11.37 27.94 26.11
C LYS A 102 10.98 29.34 26.64
N SER A 103 11.31 30.40 25.91
CA SER A 103 10.63 31.67 25.96
C SER A 103 9.81 31.74 24.67
N ARG A 104 8.49 31.71 24.83
CA ARG A 104 7.51 31.97 23.77
C ARG A 104 7.98 33.18 22.94
N ALA A 105 8.48 32.95 21.73
CA ALA A 105 8.68 34.04 20.78
C ALA A 105 8.48 33.54 19.35
N ALA A 106 7.33 33.94 18.82
CA ALA A 106 7.01 34.14 17.41
C ALA A 106 7.36 32.99 16.43
N VAL A 107 6.33 32.21 16.13
CA VAL A 107 6.15 31.58 14.81
C VAL A 107 6.51 32.61 13.75
N SER A 108 7.65 32.40 13.09
CA SER A 108 8.01 33.12 11.88
C SER A 108 6.97 32.77 10.81
N ARG A 109 6.03 33.69 10.58
CA ARG A 109 5.10 33.62 9.46
C ARG A 109 5.92 33.96 8.22
N GLN A 110 6.56 32.96 7.61
CA GLN A 110 7.00 33.12 6.23
C GLN A 110 5.75 33.44 5.38
N PRO A 111 5.75 34.54 4.61
CA PRO A 111 4.68 34.79 3.66
C PRO A 111 4.62 33.66 2.64
N LEU A 112 3.41 33.16 2.37
CA LEU A 112 3.20 32.18 1.31
C LEU A 112 3.70 32.74 -0.04
N PRO A 113 4.39 31.95 -0.87
CA PRO A 113 4.75 32.38 -2.22
C PRO A 113 3.49 32.69 -3.03
N PRO A 114 3.50 33.71 -3.91
CA PRO A 114 2.36 34.04 -4.73
C PRO A 114 1.99 32.85 -5.63
N ALA A 115 0.69 32.57 -5.74
CA ALA A 115 0.17 31.53 -6.61
C ALA A 115 0.60 31.80 -8.05
N ARG A 116 1.30 30.84 -8.69
CA ARG A 116 1.56 30.90 -10.13
C ARG A 116 0.20 30.78 -10.85
N ARG A 117 -0.09 31.76 -11.70
CA ARG A 117 -1.20 31.72 -12.67
C ARG A 117 -0.79 30.90 -13.88
#